data_AF-A0AAV8D732-F1
#
_entry.id   AF-A0AAV8D732-F1
#
_cell.length_a   1.000
_cell.length_b   1.000
_cell.length_c   1.000
_cell.angle_alpha   90.00
_cell.angle_beta   90.00
_cell.angle_gamma   90.00
#
_symmetry.space_group_name_H-M   'P 1'
#
loop_
_entity.id
_entity.type
_entity.pdbx_description
1 polymer ?
#
loop_
_entity_poly.entity_id
_entity_poly.type
_entity_poly.pdbx_seq_one_letter_code
_entity_poly.pdbx_strand_id
1 'polypeptide(L)'
;MAENAERSEETLYKPSPKSIEREKQAMEEEPKEDLSSLLLPNLNDLPQNPPTAVKFNFSRYFLPDFTKPGHDQYIYRHANGLCVIGLAQAHVALKEEGGVTAVDFNVGKSDRSELKVTGKRKRNAQHFESNSALCKVCTNDNFYIVRCCVKGSLLEVNDRLIKQPGLLNSSADREGYVAIIMPKQGDWLKIKDSLLSYEDYVKLRGLL
;
A
#
# COMPACT_ATOMS: atom_id res chain seq x y z
N MET A 1 41.27 61.73 -35.77
CA MET A 1 39.92 61.17 -35.87
C MET A 1 39.65 60.39 -34.60
N ALA A 2 38.82 60.92 -33.71
CA ALA A 2 38.18 60.18 -32.63
C ALA A 2 36.81 60.82 -32.43
N GLU A 3 35.80 59.96 -32.43
CA GLU A 3 34.39 60.21 -32.70
C GLU A 3 33.59 60.28 -31.38
N ASN A 4 32.46 60.97 -31.43
CA ASN A 4 31.50 61.22 -30.34
C ASN A 4 30.94 59.95 -29.67
N ALA A 5 30.51 60.08 -28.41
CA ALA A 5 29.23 59.51 -27.95
C ALA A 5 28.68 60.30 -26.74
N GLU A 6 27.48 60.85 -26.93
CA GLU A 6 26.69 61.63 -25.98
C GLU A 6 26.20 60.79 -24.79
N ARG A 7 26.11 61.42 -23.61
CA ARG A 7 25.57 60.83 -22.38
C ARG A 7 24.13 61.30 -22.20
N SER A 8 23.18 60.40 -22.38
CA SER A 8 21.75 60.62 -22.11
C SER A 8 21.46 60.56 -20.61
N GLU A 9 20.77 61.57 -20.08
CA GLU A 9 20.24 61.58 -18.71
C GLU A 9 18.91 60.81 -18.67
N GLU A 10 18.91 59.66 -17.99
CA GLU A 10 17.72 58.87 -17.67
C GLU A 10 16.91 59.59 -16.58
N THR A 11 15.77 60.16 -16.96
CA THR A 11 14.81 60.75 -16.01
C THR A 11 14.02 59.65 -15.31
N LEU A 12 14.31 59.44 -14.03
CA LEU A 12 13.64 58.48 -13.16
C LEU A 12 12.17 58.91 -12.93
N TYR A 13 11.22 58.27 -13.61
CA TYR A 13 9.79 58.48 -13.40
C TYR A 13 9.38 58.02 -11.99
N LYS A 14 9.10 58.97 -11.09
CA LYS A 14 8.53 58.67 -9.77
C LYS A 14 7.00 58.77 -9.85
N PRO A 15 6.25 57.67 -9.67
CA PRO A 15 4.80 57.72 -9.72
C PRO A 15 4.25 58.57 -8.57
N SER A 16 3.18 59.32 -8.85
CA SER A 16 2.57 60.23 -7.88
C SER A 16 1.90 59.46 -6.72
N PRO A 17 1.80 60.03 -5.51
CA PRO A 17 1.17 59.37 -4.36
C PRO A 17 -0.28 58.92 -4.62
N LYS A 18 -1.02 59.70 -5.43
CA LYS A 18 -2.40 59.41 -5.81
C LYS A 18 -2.57 58.18 -6.71
N SER A 19 -1.56 57.88 -7.54
CA SER A 19 -1.57 56.65 -8.37
C SER A 19 -1.30 55.41 -7.51
N ILE A 20 -0.43 55.53 -6.49
CA ILE A 20 -0.13 54.46 -5.55
C ILE A 20 -1.32 54.17 -4.63
N GLU A 21 -2.05 55.20 -4.18
CA GLU A 21 -3.27 55.02 -3.37
C GLU A 21 -4.41 54.36 -4.16
N ARG A 22 -4.55 54.68 -5.45
CA ARG A 22 -5.53 54.04 -6.34
C ARG A 22 -5.19 52.59 -6.67
N GLU A 23 -3.91 52.27 -6.86
CA GLU A 23 -3.45 50.89 -7.05
C GLU A 23 -3.57 50.06 -5.75
N LYS A 24 -3.32 50.68 -4.58
CA LYS A 24 -3.54 50.03 -3.28
C LYS A 24 -5.02 49.77 -2.98
N GLN A 25 -5.89 50.72 -3.30
CA GLN A 25 -7.35 50.55 -3.14
C GLN A 25 -7.89 49.51 -4.13
N ALA A 26 -7.37 49.44 -5.35
CA ALA A 26 -7.74 48.41 -6.33
C ALA A 26 -7.21 47.00 -5.96
N MET A 27 -6.08 46.90 -5.26
CA MET A 27 -5.55 45.62 -4.75
C MET A 27 -6.26 45.11 -3.47
N GLU A 28 -6.91 45.99 -2.71
CA GLU A 28 -7.63 45.61 -1.47
C GLU A 28 -9.05 45.08 -1.73
N GLU A 29 -9.60 45.31 -2.93
CA GLU A 29 -10.94 44.85 -3.35
C GLU A 29 -10.95 43.55 -4.17
N GLU A 30 -9.81 42.88 -4.33
CA GLU A 30 -9.80 41.51 -4.83
C GLU A 30 -10.42 40.57 -3.77
N PRO A 31 -11.44 39.77 -4.11
CA PRO A 31 -12.18 38.99 -3.14
C PRO A 31 -11.25 37.91 -2.57
N LYS A 32 -10.71 38.16 -1.38
CA LYS A 32 -9.94 37.15 -0.61
C LYS A 32 -10.69 35.83 -0.46
N GLU A 33 -12.03 35.86 -0.53
CA GLU A 33 -12.89 34.67 -0.53
C GLU A 33 -12.59 33.75 -1.72
N ASP A 34 -12.31 34.28 -2.91
CA ASP A 34 -12.11 33.48 -4.13
C ASP A 34 -10.72 32.82 -4.17
N LEU A 35 -9.71 33.52 -3.65
CA LEU A 35 -8.36 32.96 -3.54
C LEU A 35 -8.29 31.89 -2.43
N SER A 36 -9.06 32.07 -1.35
CA SER A 36 -9.14 31.09 -0.26
C SER A 36 -9.86 29.80 -0.66
N SER A 37 -10.91 29.90 -1.49
CA SER A 37 -11.65 28.75 -2.02
C SER A 37 -10.86 27.98 -3.08
N LEU A 38 -9.99 28.65 -3.84
CA LEU A 38 -9.07 28.03 -4.80
C LEU A 38 -7.88 27.33 -4.14
N LEU A 39 -7.39 27.85 -3.00
CA LEU A 39 -6.20 27.31 -2.31
C LEU A 39 -6.52 26.19 -1.31
N LEU A 40 -7.71 26.20 -0.71
CA LEU A 40 -8.09 25.26 0.35
C LEU A 40 -9.16 24.29 -0.15
N PRO A 41 -8.97 22.97 0.02
CA PRO A 41 -10.04 22.02 -0.25
C PRO A 41 -11.23 22.30 0.67
N ASN A 42 -12.45 22.13 0.15
CA ASN A 42 -13.66 22.31 0.96
C ASN A 42 -13.62 21.35 2.15
N LEU A 43 -13.88 21.88 3.35
CA LEU A 43 -13.91 21.08 4.58
C LEU A 43 -14.96 19.96 4.53
N ASN A 44 -16.06 20.16 3.80
CA ASN A 44 -17.11 19.17 3.61
C ASN A 44 -16.70 17.99 2.70
N ASP A 45 -15.67 18.17 1.86
CA ASP A 45 -15.15 17.14 0.96
C ASP A 45 -14.08 16.27 1.65
N LEU A 46 -13.63 16.68 2.85
CA LEU A 46 -12.65 15.91 3.61
C LEU A 46 -13.33 14.69 4.27
N PRO A 47 -12.68 13.51 4.25
CA PRO A 47 -13.20 12.35 4.93
C PRO A 47 -13.22 12.59 6.45
N GLN A 48 -14.27 12.10 7.12
CA GLN A 48 -14.45 12.25 8.57
C GLN A 48 -13.24 11.76 9.39
N ASN A 49 -12.57 10.72 8.89
CA ASN A 49 -11.31 10.21 9.43
C ASN A 49 -10.29 10.05 8.31
N PRO A 50 -9.00 10.36 8.56
CA PRO A 50 -7.96 10.15 7.57
C PRO A 50 -7.88 8.66 7.19
N PRO A 51 -7.64 8.34 5.91
CA PRO A 51 -7.50 6.95 5.48
C PRO A 51 -6.30 6.30 6.16
N THR A 52 -6.45 5.03 6.57
CA THR A 52 -5.35 4.25 7.13
C THR A 52 -4.21 4.08 6.12
N ALA A 53 -2.98 3.97 6.59
CA ALA A 53 -1.79 3.76 5.74
C ALA A 53 -1.94 2.61 4.74
N VAL A 54 -2.63 1.53 5.11
CA VAL A 54 -2.91 0.41 4.20
C VAL A 54 -3.83 0.85 3.05
N LYS A 55 -4.93 1.55 3.36
CA LYS A 55 -5.90 2.03 2.38
C LYS A 55 -5.27 3.06 1.43
N PHE A 56 -4.34 3.87 1.94
CA PHE A 56 -3.68 4.91 1.15
C PHE A 56 -2.56 4.36 0.26
N ASN A 57 -1.69 3.50 0.79
CA ASN A 57 -0.47 3.06 0.09
C ASN A 57 -0.65 1.80 -0.77
N PHE A 58 -1.71 1.01 -0.56
CA PHE A 58 -1.87 -0.28 -1.20
C PHE A 58 -3.20 -0.43 -1.93
N SER A 59 -3.13 -0.98 -3.15
CA SER A 59 -4.29 -1.57 -3.81
C SER A 59 -4.59 -2.94 -3.19
N ARG A 60 -5.81 -3.13 -2.70
CA ARG A 60 -6.21 -4.32 -1.95
C ARG A 60 -6.95 -5.30 -2.85
N TYR A 61 -6.39 -6.50 -2.97
CA TYR A 61 -6.94 -7.59 -3.76
C TYR A 61 -7.16 -8.83 -2.89
N PHE A 62 -8.13 -9.66 -3.24
CA PHE A 62 -8.50 -10.84 -2.47
C PHE A 62 -8.67 -12.06 -3.38
N LEU A 63 -8.27 -13.21 -2.87
CA LEU A 63 -8.44 -14.54 -3.45
C LEU A 63 -9.34 -15.36 -2.52
N PRO A 64 -10.65 -15.43 -2.79
CA PRO A 64 -11.53 -16.33 -2.06
C PRO A 64 -11.23 -17.78 -2.42
N ASP A 65 -11.43 -18.69 -1.47
CA ASP A 65 -11.43 -20.14 -1.68
C ASP A 65 -10.16 -20.70 -2.34
N PHE A 66 -8.99 -20.17 -1.97
CA PHE A 66 -7.74 -20.56 -2.62
C PHE A 66 -7.35 -22.01 -2.29
N THR A 67 -7.48 -22.91 -3.27
CA THR A 67 -7.33 -24.37 -3.18
C THR A 67 -8.46 -25.10 -2.43
N LYS A 68 -8.98 -24.52 -1.35
CA LYS A 68 -10.04 -25.11 -0.51
C LYS A 68 -11.08 -24.05 -0.14
N PRO A 69 -12.35 -24.44 0.09
CA PRO A 69 -13.38 -23.50 0.50
C PRO A 69 -13.02 -22.85 1.85
N GLY A 70 -13.18 -21.53 1.94
CA GLY A 70 -12.88 -20.70 3.11
C GLY A 70 -11.39 -20.37 3.31
N HIS A 71 -10.51 -20.81 2.41
CA HIS A 71 -9.08 -20.48 2.45
C HIS A 71 -8.80 -19.14 1.76
N ASP A 72 -9.35 -18.07 2.32
CA ASP A 72 -9.28 -16.73 1.75
C ASP A 72 -7.95 -16.03 2.06
N GLN A 73 -7.26 -15.54 1.03
CA GLN A 73 -5.99 -14.81 1.17
C GLN A 73 -6.11 -13.43 0.54
N TYR A 74 -5.37 -12.45 1.08
CA TYR A 74 -5.29 -11.12 0.50
C TYR A 74 -3.94 -10.88 -0.14
N ILE A 75 -3.92 -10.02 -1.16
CA ILE A 75 -2.73 -9.48 -1.79
C ILE A 75 -2.83 -7.96 -1.80
N TYR A 76 -1.95 -7.29 -1.06
CA TYR A 76 -1.84 -5.84 -1.05
C TYR A 76 -0.68 -5.41 -1.93
N ARG A 77 -1.01 -4.76 -3.05
CA ARG A 77 -0.02 -4.30 -4.03
C ARG A 77 0.33 -2.84 -3.78
N HIS A 78 1.59 -2.58 -3.50
CA HIS A 78 2.14 -1.24 -3.42
C HIS A 78 2.42 -0.67 -4.82
N ALA A 79 2.49 0.67 -4.95
CA ALA A 79 2.84 1.34 -6.20
C ALA A 79 4.21 0.91 -6.75
N ASN A 80 5.15 0.57 -5.87
CA ASN A 80 6.49 0.07 -6.22
C ASN A 80 6.49 -1.37 -6.78
N GLY A 81 5.32 -1.99 -6.94
CA GLY A 81 5.16 -3.34 -7.48
C GLY A 81 5.34 -4.47 -6.46
N LEU A 82 5.69 -4.15 -5.21
CA LEU A 82 5.73 -5.12 -4.11
C LEU A 82 4.31 -5.60 -3.75
N CYS A 83 4.19 -6.87 -3.41
CA CYS A 83 2.95 -7.50 -2.98
C CYS A 83 3.13 -8.04 -1.56
N VAL A 84 2.28 -7.59 -0.64
CA VAL A 84 2.19 -8.11 0.72
C VAL A 84 1.06 -9.14 0.75
N ILE A 85 1.32 -10.30 1.34
CA ILE A 85 0.42 -11.45 1.34
C ILE A 85 0.09 -11.83 2.77
N GLY A 86 -1.16 -12.17 3.02
CA GLY A 86 -1.62 -12.67 4.32
C GLY A 86 -2.99 -13.31 4.26
N LEU A 87 -3.52 -13.63 5.44
CA LEU A 87 -4.84 -14.23 5.59
C LEU A 87 -5.94 -13.18 5.55
N ALA A 88 -6.98 -13.41 4.75
CA ALA A 88 -8.11 -12.50 4.71
C ALA A 88 -9.00 -12.68 5.94
N GLN A 89 -9.77 -11.65 6.29
CA GLN A 89 -10.58 -11.61 7.52
C GLN A 89 -11.63 -12.73 7.61
N ALA A 90 -12.11 -13.25 6.47
CA ALA A 90 -13.11 -14.32 6.46
C ALA A 90 -12.51 -15.74 6.48
N HIS A 91 -11.18 -15.85 6.53
CA HIS A 91 -10.47 -17.13 6.47
C HIS A 91 -10.84 -18.03 7.65
N VAL A 92 -11.00 -19.33 7.40
CA VAL A 92 -11.47 -20.33 8.39
C VAL A 92 -10.58 -20.36 9.64
N ALA A 93 -9.25 -20.31 9.47
CA ALA A 93 -8.30 -20.29 10.59
C ALA A 93 -8.50 -19.13 11.60
N LEU A 94 -9.12 -18.01 11.18
CA LEU A 94 -9.40 -16.88 12.07
C LEU A 94 -10.78 -17.01 12.75
N LYS A 95 -11.66 -17.87 12.23
CA LYS A 95 -13.03 -18.10 12.73
C LYS A 95 -13.14 -19.29 13.67
N GLU A 96 -12.19 -20.23 13.62
CA GLU A 96 -12.18 -21.38 14.52
C GLU A 96 -12.04 -20.94 15.99
N GLU A 97 -12.70 -21.66 16.89
CA GLU A 97 -12.65 -21.39 18.32
C GLU A 97 -11.21 -21.53 18.84
N GLY A 98 -10.67 -20.42 19.36
CA GLY A 98 -9.27 -20.31 19.81
C GLY A 98 -8.30 -19.71 18.80
N GLY A 99 -8.72 -19.51 17.54
CA GLY A 99 -7.94 -18.84 16.51
C GLY A 99 -6.60 -19.52 16.19
N VAL A 100 -5.66 -18.74 15.66
CA VAL A 100 -4.32 -19.22 15.33
C VAL A 100 -3.48 -19.39 16.60
N THR A 101 -2.95 -20.59 16.80
CA THR A 101 -2.14 -20.98 17.97
C THR A 101 -0.65 -21.00 17.67
N ALA A 102 -0.25 -21.35 16.43
CA ALA A 102 1.15 -21.39 16.02
C ALA A 102 1.28 -21.14 14.51
N VAL A 103 2.45 -20.65 14.09
CA VAL A 103 2.81 -20.50 12.67
C VAL A 103 4.17 -21.12 12.44
N ASP A 104 4.24 -22.02 11.47
CA ASP A 104 5.45 -22.73 11.07
C ASP A 104 5.82 -22.38 9.62
N PHE A 105 6.98 -21.77 9.44
CA PHE A 105 7.53 -21.46 8.11
C PHE A 105 8.28 -22.63 7.48
N ASN A 106 8.43 -23.75 8.19
CA ASN A 106 9.01 -24.97 7.65
C ASN A 106 7.98 -25.79 6.86
N VAL A 107 7.96 -25.53 5.55
CA VAL A 107 7.09 -26.23 4.59
C VAL A 107 7.74 -27.50 3.98
N GLY A 108 8.75 -28.07 4.65
CA GLY A 108 9.28 -29.41 4.41
C GLY A 108 10.43 -29.54 3.41
N LYS A 109 10.74 -28.50 2.62
CA LYS A 109 11.93 -28.48 1.73
C LYS A 109 12.99 -27.46 2.14
N SER A 110 12.62 -26.44 2.89
CA SER A 110 13.48 -25.36 3.37
C SER A 110 12.68 -24.55 4.36
N ASP A 111 13.33 -24.09 5.42
CA ASP A 111 12.75 -23.07 6.28
C ASP A 111 12.77 -21.72 5.54
N ARG A 112 11.62 -21.04 5.51
CA ARG A 112 11.50 -19.75 4.82
C ARG A 112 11.98 -18.58 5.67
N SER A 113 12.01 -18.71 7.01
CA SER A 113 12.55 -17.68 7.91
C SER A 113 14.06 -17.49 7.76
N GLU A 114 14.78 -18.50 7.29
CA GLU A 114 16.22 -18.38 7.06
C GLU A 114 16.57 -17.62 5.76
N LEU A 115 15.58 -17.36 4.89
CA LEU A 115 15.78 -16.70 3.61
C LEU A 115 16.00 -15.19 3.79
N LYS A 116 17.25 -14.81 3.99
CA LYS A 116 17.66 -13.39 3.99
C LYS A 116 18.12 -12.95 2.61
N VAL A 117 17.27 -12.17 1.94
CA VAL A 117 17.61 -11.54 0.67
C VAL A 117 18.55 -10.35 0.91
N THR A 118 19.70 -10.34 0.26
CA THR A 118 20.73 -9.31 0.48
C THR A 118 21.18 -8.61 -0.81
N GLY A 119 21.50 -7.31 -0.67
CA GLY A 119 22.09 -6.47 -1.70
C GLY A 119 21.15 -6.05 -2.84
N LYS A 120 21.59 -5.06 -3.66
CA LYS A 120 20.82 -4.50 -4.78
C LYS A 120 20.35 -5.55 -5.80
N ARG A 121 21.11 -6.66 -5.95
CA ARG A 121 20.81 -7.76 -6.87
C ARG A 121 19.91 -8.84 -6.27
N LYS A 122 19.36 -8.63 -5.05
CA LYS A 122 18.49 -9.59 -4.34
C LYS A 122 19.11 -10.98 -4.31
N ARG A 123 20.39 -11.05 -3.92
CA ARG A 123 21.09 -12.33 -3.83
C ARG A 123 20.37 -13.20 -2.81
N ASN A 124 20.24 -14.49 -3.11
CA ASN A 124 19.49 -15.50 -2.35
C ASN A 124 17.96 -15.38 -2.41
N ALA A 125 17.40 -14.48 -3.23
CA ALA A 125 15.95 -14.43 -3.41
C ALA A 125 15.44 -15.68 -4.15
N GLN A 126 14.68 -16.50 -3.43
CA GLN A 126 14.06 -17.68 -4.00
C GLN A 126 12.82 -17.28 -4.80
N HIS A 127 12.66 -17.90 -5.97
CA HIS A 127 11.51 -17.69 -6.83
C HIS A 127 10.42 -18.70 -6.46
N PHE A 128 9.23 -18.19 -6.21
CA PHE A 128 8.04 -18.96 -5.85
C PHE A 128 7.04 -18.90 -7.00
N GLU A 129 6.35 -20.02 -7.20
CA GLU A 129 5.17 -20.12 -8.06
C GLU A 129 3.92 -19.74 -7.25
N SER A 130 2.83 -19.36 -7.92
CA SER A 130 1.57 -18.96 -7.29
C SER A 130 1.02 -19.96 -6.25
N ASN A 131 1.21 -21.26 -6.48
CA ASN A 131 0.73 -22.33 -5.59
C ASN A 131 1.74 -22.77 -4.52
N SER A 132 2.93 -22.15 -4.48
CA SER A 132 4.00 -22.54 -3.56
C SER A 132 3.60 -22.23 -2.11
N ALA A 133 3.83 -23.19 -1.21
CA ALA A 133 3.55 -23.02 0.21
C ALA A 133 4.55 -22.05 0.87
N LEU A 134 4.02 -21.10 1.64
CA LEU A 134 4.80 -20.11 2.41
C LEU A 134 4.96 -20.54 3.87
N CYS A 135 3.85 -20.84 4.54
CA CYS A 135 3.83 -21.28 5.93
C CYS A 135 2.61 -22.17 6.20
N LYS A 136 2.68 -22.86 7.34
CA LYS A 136 1.56 -23.58 7.96
C LYS A 136 1.07 -22.76 9.14
N VAL A 137 -0.20 -22.43 9.12
CA VAL A 137 -0.90 -21.75 10.21
C VAL A 137 -1.67 -22.84 10.95
N CYS A 138 -1.28 -23.09 12.20
CA CYS A 138 -1.90 -24.09 13.05
C CYS A 138 -2.95 -23.42 13.93
N THR A 139 -4.10 -24.09 14.05
CA THR A 139 -5.15 -23.81 15.02
C THR A 139 -5.17 -24.94 16.06
N ASN A 140 -6.18 -25.00 16.93
CA ASN A 140 -6.26 -26.03 17.97
C ASN A 140 -6.29 -27.45 17.40
N ASP A 141 -7.11 -27.68 16.36
CA ASP A 141 -7.36 -29.02 15.83
C ASP A 141 -6.88 -29.20 14.38
N ASN A 142 -6.58 -28.10 13.68
CA ASN A 142 -6.30 -28.11 12.25
C ASN A 142 -5.04 -27.32 11.88
N PHE A 143 -4.60 -27.48 10.63
CA PHE A 143 -3.56 -26.63 10.05
C PHE A 143 -3.93 -26.21 8.62
N TYR A 144 -3.51 -25.00 8.28
CA TYR A 144 -3.82 -24.32 7.04
C TYR A 144 -2.54 -23.93 6.33
N ILE A 145 -2.42 -24.25 5.05
CA ILE A 145 -1.24 -23.89 4.25
C ILE A 145 -1.50 -22.55 3.56
N VAL A 146 -0.75 -21.54 3.96
CA VAL A 146 -0.72 -20.24 3.26
C VAL A 146 0.18 -20.35 2.05
N ARG A 147 -0.24 -19.77 0.94
CA ARG A 147 0.43 -19.91 -0.36
C ARG A 147 0.82 -18.56 -0.93
N CYS A 148 1.75 -18.60 -1.87
CA CYS A 148 2.33 -17.39 -2.45
C CYS A 148 1.35 -16.57 -3.29
N CYS A 149 0.23 -17.14 -3.75
CA CYS A 149 -0.80 -16.53 -4.60
C CYS A 149 -0.32 -16.00 -5.96
N VAL A 150 0.75 -15.21 -6.00
CA VAL A 150 1.39 -14.64 -7.18
C VAL A 150 2.79 -15.23 -7.37
N LYS A 151 3.17 -15.46 -8.62
CA LYS A 151 4.53 -15.85 -8.98
C LYS A 151 5.50 -14.67 -8.79
N GLY A 152 6.59 -14.89 -8.06
CA GLY A 152 7.55 -13.83 -7.77
C GLY A 152 8.72 -14.27 -6.90
N SER A 153 9.61 -13.33 -6.62
CA SER A 153 10.72 -13.54 -5.69
C SER A 153 10.28 -13.23 -4.26
N LEU A 154 10.46 -14.18 -3.33
CA LEU A 154 10.25 -13.94 -1.91
C LEU A 154 11.35 -13.02 -1.38
N LEU A 155 10.94 -11.91 -0.75
CA LEU A 155 11.87 -10.94 -0.16
C LEU A 155 11.97 -11.08 1.34
N GLU A 156 10.83 -11.28 1.99
CA GLU A 156 10.69 -11.28 3.44
C GLU A 156 9.53 -12.15 3.86
N VAL A 157 9.69 -12.85 4.99
CA VAL A 157 8.62 -13.49 5.74
C VAL A 157 8.54 -12.86 7.12
N ASN A 158 7.35 -12.87 7.72
CA ASN A 158 7.16 -12.29 9.04
C ASN A 158 7.54 -13.29 10.15
N ASP A 159 8.83 -13.33 10.47
CA ASP A 159 9.39 -14.21 11.53
C ASP A 159 8.76 -13.95 12.91
N ARG A 160 8.12 -12.79 13.11
CA ARG A 160 7.43 -12.47 14.37
C ARG A 160 6.28 -13.42 14.63
N LEU A 161 5.64 -13.96 13.58
CA LEU A 161 4.54 -14.91 13.71
C LEU A 161 4.96 -16.22 14.39
N ILE A 162 6.25 -16.58 14.35
CA ILE A 162 6.79 -17.75 15.07
C ILE A 162 6.71 -17.52 16.58
N LYS A 163 6.99 -16.29 17.03
CA LYS A 163 7.00 -15.92 18.46
C LYS A 163 5.64 -15.43 18.95
N GLN A 164 4.87 -14.81 18.07
CA GLN A 164 3.61 -14.13 18.36
C GLN A 164 2.56 -14.46 17.29
N PRO A 165 2.03 -15.69 17.28
CA PRO A 165 1.00 -16.11 16.32
C PRO A 165 -0.31 -15.32 16.48
N GLY A 166 -0.57 -14.78 17.67
CA GLY A 166 -1.76 -13.96 17.96
C GLY A 166 -1.89 -12.69 17.10
N LEU A 167 -0.83 -12.24 16.43
CA LEU A 167 -0.89 -11.13 15.47
C LEU A 167 -1.83 -11.42 14.30
N LEU A 168 -1.96 -12.69 13.89
CA LEU A 168 -2.94 -13.09 12.88
C LEU A 168 -4.37 -12.94 13.39
N ASN A 169 -4.62 -13.17 14.68
CA ASN A 169 -5.95 -13.05 15.25
C ASN A 169 -6.35 -11.58 15.44
N SER A 170 -5.43 -10.73 15.91
CA SER A 170 -5.72 -9.33 16.21
C SER A 170 -5.60 -8.38 15.00
N SER A 171 -4.70 -8.68 14.07
CA SER A 171 -4.29 -7.73 13.01
C SER A 171 -3.78 -8.44 11.76
N ALA A 172 -4.49 -9.47 11.28
CA ALA A 172 -4.16 -10.23 10.07
C ALA A 172 -3.85 -9.34 8.86
N ASP A 173 -4.59 -8.23 8.68
CA ASP A 173 -4.47 -7.34 7.52
C ASP A 173 -3.39 -6.24 7.68
N ARG A 174 -2.68 -6.20 8.81
CA ARG A 174 -1.64 -5.20 9.11
C ARG A 174 -0.34 -5.88 9.55
N GLU A 175 -0.15 -6.03 10.85
CA GLU A 175 1.07 -6.57 11.46
C GLU A 175 1.18 -8.09 11.29
N GLY A 176 0.05 -8.76 11.05
CA GLY A 176 -0.07 -10.19 10.77
C GLY A 176 0.20 -10.59 9.32
N TYR A 177 0.85 -9.75 8.51
CA TYR A 177 1.23 -10.19 7.15
C TYR A 177 2.14 -11.42 7.21
N VAL A 178 2.06 -12.26 6.19
CA VAL A 178 2.82 -13.52 6.14
C VAL A 178 4.13 -13.34 5.36
N ALA A 179 4.05 -12.72 4.18
CA ALA A 179 5.21 -12.58 3.31
C ALA A 179 5.13 -11.34 2.41
N ILE A 180 6.30 -10.89 1.94
CA ILE A 180 6.46 -9.86 0.92
C ILE A 180 7.09 -10.48 -0.31
N ILE A 181 6.36 -10.41 -1.42
CA ILE A 181 6.74 -10.97 -2.72
C ILE A 181 6.97 -9.83 -3.71
N MET A 182 8.00 -9.98 -4.53
CA MET A 182 8.18 -9.15 -5.72
C MET A 182 7.84 -9.94 -7.00
N PRO A 183 6.65 -9.75 -7.56
CA PRO A 183 6.30 -10.33 -8.85
C PRO A 183 7.00 -9.63 -10.01
N LYS A 184 7.15 -10.34 -11.13
CA LYS A 184 7.50 -9.71 -12.42
C LYS A 184 6.25 -9.06 -13.01
N GLN A 185 6.43 -7.98 -13.78
CA GLN A 185 5.32 -7.24 -14.38
C GLN A 185 4.38 -8.15 -15.20
N GLY A 186 4.95 -9.06 -16.01
CA GLY A 186 4.16 -10.00 -16.81
C GLY A 186 3.42 -11.06 -16.00
N ASP A 187 3.93 -11.43 -14.83
CA ASP A 187 3.26 -12.41 -13.97
C ASP A 187 2.12 -11.78 -13.15
N TRP A 188 2.26 -10.51 -12.78
CA TRP A 188 1.17 -9.74 -12.15
C TRP A 188 -0.03 -9.60 -13.09
N LEU A 189 0.21 -9.28 -14.37
CA LEU A 189 -0.88 -9.10 -15.34
C LEU A 189 -1.72 -10.36 -15.53
N LYS A 190 -1.11 -11.55 -15.45
CA LYS A 190 -1.83 -12.83 -15.58
C LYS A 190 -2.81 -13.11 -14.45
N ILE A 191 -2.48 -12.66 -13.23
CA ILE A 191 -3.32 -12.92 -12.05
C ILE A 191 -4.29 -11.78 -11.76
N LYS A 192 -3.97 -10.55 -12.18
CA LYS A 192 -4.75 -9.35 -11.82
C LYS A 192 -6.25 -9.53 -12.08
N ASP A 193 -6.62 -10.13 -13.21
CA ASP A 193 -8.01 -10.28 -13.63
C ASP A 193 -8.76 -11.37 -12.85
N SER A 194 -8.05 -12.28 -12.18
CA SER A 194 -8.66 -13.29 -11.31
C SER A 194 -8.83 -12.84 -9.86
N LEU A 195 -8.33 -11.66 -9.50
CA LEU A 195 -8.39 -11.14 -8.14
C LEU A 195 -9.65 -10.30 -7.92
N LEU A 196 -10.25 -10.43 -6.74
CA LEU A 196 -11.37 -9.59 -6.34
C LEU A 196 -10.90 -8.27 -5.72
N SER A 197 -11.67 -7.21 -5.95
CA SER A 197 -11.51 -5.96 -5.22
C SER A 197 -11.95 -6.11 -3.75
N TYR A 198 -11.57 -5.16 -2.90
CA TYR A 198 -12.04 -5.15 -1.50
C TYR A 198 -13.57 -5.13 -1.40
N GLU A 199 -14.24 -4.32 -2.22
CA GLU A 199 -15.69 -4.17 -2.17
C GLU A 199 -16.40 -5.44 -2.61
N ASP A 200 -15.92 -6.09 -3.67
CA ASP A 200 -16.48 -7.35 -4.16
C ASP A 200 -16.27 -8.48 -3.17
N TYR A 201 -15.10 -8.54 -2.54
CA TYR A 201 -14.80 -9.54 -1.52
C TYR A 201 -15.69 -9.39 -0.30
N VAL A 202 -15.89 -8.16 0.18
CA VAL A 202 -16.76 -7.86 1.33
C VAL A 202 -18.21 -8.23 1.02
N LYS A 203 -18.71 -7.94 -0.20
CA LYS A 203 -20.04 -8.36 -0.65
C LYS A 203 -20.16 -9.88 -0.73
N LEU A 204 -19.17 -10.55 -1.30
CA LEU A 204 -19.15 -12.02 -1.47
C LEU A 204 -19.19 -12.76 -0.13
N ARG A 205 -18.49 -12.23 0.89
CA ARG A 205 -18.42 -12.84 2.24
C ARG A 205 -19.43 -12.28 3.24
N GLY A 206 -20.26 -11.31 2.85
CA GLY A 206 -21.27 -10.70 3.71
C GLY A 206 -20.68 -9.99 4.93
N LEU A 207 -19.56 -9.26 4.75
CA LEU A 207 -18.87 -8.53 5.82
C LEU A 207 -19.35 -7.06 5.97
N LEU A 208 -20.55 -6.75 5.46
CA LEU A 208 -21.21 -5.43 5.52
C LEU A 208 -22.40 -5.45 6.48
#